data_AF-A0A7S4JGW3-F1
#
_entry.id   AF-A0A7S4JGW3-F1
#
_cell.length_a   1.000
_cell.length_b   1.000
_cell.length_c   1.000
_cell.angle_alpha   90.00
_cell.angle_beta   90.00
_cell.angle_gamma   90.00
#
_symmetry.space_group_name_H-M   'P 1'
#
loop_
_entity.id
_entity.type
_entity.pdbx_description
1 polymer ?
#
loop_
_entity_poly.entity_id
_entity_poly.type
_entity_poly.pdbx_seq_one_letter_code
_entity_poly.pdbx_strand_id
1 'polypeptide(L)'
;MNVPTSHKILGHFSNRMRQLYNRRLEGNQPLSKVQREKIQRLESMGFAFDRHFDVNLQKLEAYKKEKGHCKVPVKYMPDRALGSWAEVIRLEHNRMNRGEPSNYLTADRLRKLATVGFNFSSQVMIPWEVKFEKLRAYRAQHGRDPPTSHPELGSWVRKQRYCYNQKSDGTLRAASILSGTWDEREEKLHDIGFVFQAGPRLSAEAKATMRAGIKKSWDDRLADFVVWKERHGHPYVPTVSDGEDKLLGRWVAAQ
;
A
#
# COMPACT_ATOMS: atom_id res chain seq x y z
N MET A 1 -4.30 8.43 -31.26
CA MET A 1 -3.69 9.47 -32.13
C MET A 1 -3.16 10.62 -31.27
N ASN A 2 -1.86 10.93 -31.34
CA ASN A 2 -1.25 12.02 -30.57
C ASN A 2 -1.10 13.25 -31.47
N VAL A 3 -1.94 14.26 -31.26
CA VAL A 3 -1.93 15.49 -32.07
C VAL A 3 -0.93 16.50 -31.47
N PRO A 4 0.08 16.96 -32.24
CA PRO A 4 1.01 17.99 -31.80
C PRO A 4 0.31 19.32 -31.52
N THR A 5 0.73 19.99 -30.45
CA THR A 5 0.18 21.30 -30.07
C THR A 5 0.53 22.43 -31.04
N SER A 6 1.55 22.23 -31.88
CA SER A 6 1.99 23.18 -32.91
C SER A 6 1.08 23.23 -34.14
N HIS A 7 0.17 22.27 -34.32
CA HIS A 7 -0.75 22.27 -35.45
C HIS A 7 -1.83 23.35 -35.26
N LYS A 8 -1.82 24.43 -36.06
CA LYS A 8 -2.65 25.64 -35.84
C LYS A 8 -4.13 25.36 -35.54
N ILE A 9 -4.78 24.47 -36.29
CA ILE A 9 -6.22 24.18 -36.11
C ILE A 9 -6.45 23.07 -35.07
N LEU A 10 -5.81 21.91 -35.27
CA LEU A 10 -6.02 20.74 -34.41
C LEU A 10 -5.40 20.88 -33.01
N GLY A 11 -4.42 21.76 -32.81
CA GLY A 11 -3.77 22.03 -31.54
C GLY A 11 -4.71 22.70 -30.54
N HIS A 12 -5.43 23.75 -30.97
CA HIS A 12 -6.44 24.41 -30.14
C HIS A 12 -7.58 23.45 -29.76
N PHE A 13 -8.09 22.70 -30.73
CA PHE A 13 -9.11 21.67 -30.47
C PHE A 13 -8.62 20.64 -29.46
N SER A 14 -7.42 20.09 -29.67
CA SER A 14 -6.83 19.08 -28.79
C SER A 14 -6.66 19.59 -27.36
N ASN A 15 -6.14 20.80 -27.18
CA ASN A 15 -5.97 21.40 -25.85
C ASN A 15 -7.32 21.59 -25.15
N ARG A 16 -8.35 22.05 -25.86
CA ARG A 16 -9.69 22.17 -25.31
C ARG A 16 -10.24 20.81 -24.87
N MET A 17 -10.03 19.75 -25.66
CA MET A 17 -10.47 18.40 -25.28
C MET A 17 -9.72 17.85 -24.07
N ARG A 18 -8.41 18.13 -23.94
CA ARG A 18 -7.62 17.78 -22.75
C ARG A 18 -8.10 18.50 -21.49
N GLN A 19 -8.41 19.79 -21.59
CA GLN A 19 -8.98 20.56 -20.46
C GLN A 19 -10.34 20.01 -20.01
N LEU A 20 -11.22 19.66 -20.96
CA LEU A 20 -12.51 19.04 -20.64
C LEU A 20 -12.33 17.67 -19.96
N TYR A 21 -11.36 16.88 -20.40
CA TYR A 21 -11.03 15.60 -19.77
C TYR A 21 -10.48 15.79 -18.35
N ASN A 22 -9.54 16.71 -18.12
CA ASN A 22 -8.99 16.97 -16.78
C ASN A 22 -10.08 17.44 -15.81
N ARG A 23 -11.00 18.30 -16.26
CA ARG A 23 -12.18 18.68 -15.46
C ARG A 23 -13.04 17.49 -15.06
N ARG A 24 -13.14 16.46 -15.90
CA ARG A 24 -13.81 15.19 -15.56
C ARG A 24 -13.11 14.46 -14.41
N LEU A 25 -11.77 14.46 -14.40
CA LEU A 25 -10.96 13.77 -13.38
C LEU A 25 -10.95 14.52 -12.05
N GLU A 26 -10.88 15.85 -12.08
CA GLU A 26 -10.79 16.68 -10.87
C GLU A 26 -12.11 16.77 -10.11
N GLY A 27 -13.25 16.53 -10.77
CA GLY A 27 -14.58 16.57 -10.13
C GLY A 27 -15.07 17.97 -9.74
N ASN A 28 -14.26 19.01 -9.95
CA ASN A 28 -14.53 20.38 -9.53
C ASN A 28 -15.73 21.05 -10.22
N GLN A 29 -16.16 20.56 -11.40
CA GLN A 29 -17.32 21.11 -12.10
C GLN A 29 -17.98 20.09 -13.06
N PRO A 30 -19.30 19.84 -12.97
CA PRO A 30 -19.97 18.86 -13.82
C PRO A 30 -19.85 19.20 -15.31
N LEU A 31 -19.57 18.18 -16.13
CA LEU A 31 -19.60 18.31 -17.59
C LEU A 31 -21.03 18.21 -18.13
N SER A 32 -21.35 18.94 -19.20
CA SER A 32 -22.63 18.81 -19.90
C SER A 32 -22.74 17.46 -20.64
N LYS A 33 -23.97 17.03 -20.98
CA LYS A 33 -24.22 15.78 -21.73
C LYS A 33 -23.38 15.73 -23.02
N VAL A 34 -23.39 16.81 -23.79
CA VAL A 34 -22.64 16.94 -25.05
C VAL A 34 -21.12 16.86 -24.82
N GLN A 35 -20.61 17.43 -23.73
CA GLN A 35 -19.18 17.33 -23.40
C GLN A 35 -18.79 15.88 -23.06
N ARG A 36 -19.63 15.17 -22.30
CA ARG A 36 -19.40 13.75 -21.97
C ARG A 36 -19.38 12.87 -23.22
N GLU A 37 -20.36 13.04 -24.11
CA GLU A 37 -20.44 12.30 -25.38
C GLU A 37 -19.22 12.56 -26.30
N LYS A 38 -18.76 13.82 -26.37
CA LYS A 38 -17.54 14.17 -27.11
C LYS A 38 -16.31 13.44 -26.56
N ILE A 39 -16.13 13.44 -25.24
CA ILE A 39 -15.03 12.72 -24.59
C ILE A 39 -15.12 11.23 -24.90
N GLN A 40 -16.30 10.62 -24.74
CA GLN A 40 -16.50 9.18 -24.95
C GLN A 40 -16.18 8.76 -26.39
N ARG A 41 -16.61 9.54 -27.40
CA ARG A 41 -16.27 9.27 -28.81
C ARG A 41 -14.77 9.35 -29.05
N LEU A 42 -14.12 10.40 -28.53
CA LEU A 42 -12.67 10.55 -28.66
C LEU A 42 -11.90 9.45 -27.92
N GLU A 43 -12.38 8.99 -26.75
CA GLU A 43 -11.84 7.81 -26.06
C GLU A 43 -11.94 6.56 -26.94
N SER A 44 -13.09 6.32 -27.58
CA SER A 44 -13.28 5.17 -28.48
C SER A 44 -12.35 5.17 -29.71
N MET A 45 -11.95 6.37 -30.16
CA MET A 45 -11.00 6.55 -31.26
C MET A 45 -9.53 6.53 -30.82
N GLY A 46 -9.26 6.31 -29.52
CA GLY A 46 -7.90 6.30 -28.98
C GLY A 46 -7.24 7.68 -28.96
N PHE A 47 -8.00 8.74 -28.72
CA PHE A 47 -7.46 10.09 -28.54
C PHE A 47 -6.62 10.18 -27.24
N ALA A 48 -5.46 10.82 -27.32
CA ALA A 48 -4.50 10.97 -26.22
C ALA A 48 -4.83 12.22 -25.37
N PHE A 49 -5.66 12.04 -24.34
CA PHE A 49 -6.06 13.12 -23.42
C PHE A 49 -4.97 13.46 -22.41
N ASP A 50 -4.46 12.45 -21.71
CA ASP A 50 -3.41 12.60 -20.70
C ASP A 50 -2.10 12.06 -21.25
N ARG A 51 -1.24 13.00 -21.67
CA ARG A 51 0.09 12.68 -22.17
C ARG A 51 0.91 11.89 -21.15
N HIS A 52 0.73 12.11 -19.85
CA HIS A 52 1.47 11.38 -18.83
C HIS A 52 1.06 9.91 -18.79
N PHE A 53 -0.25 9.63 -18.83
CA PHE A 53 -0.75 8.26 -18.92
C PHE A 53 -0.26 7.55 -20.19
N ASP A 54 -0.41 8.20 -21.35
CA ASP A 54 -0.05 7.57 -22.63
C ASP A 54 1.48 7.34 -22.74
N VAL A 55 2.32 8.26 -22.24
CA VAL A 55 3.78 8.08 -22.18
C VAL A 55 4.15 6.92 -21.25
N ASN A 56 3.55 6.82 -20.06
CA ASN A 56 3.85 5.70 -19.15
C ASN A 56 3.30 4.36 -19.66
N LEU A 57 2.20 4.37 -20.43
CA LEU A 57 1.71 3.18 -21.10
C LEU A 57 2.72 2.66 -22.15
N GLN A 58 3.31 3.55 -22.93
CA GLN A 58 4.39 3.19 -23.87
C GLN A 58 5.64 2.66 -23.15
N LYS A 59 6.03 3.30 -22.03
CA LYS A 59 7.12 2.80 -21.18
C LYS A 59 6.81 1.41 -20.60
N LEU A 60 5.57 1.15 -20.23
CA LEU A 60 5.12 -0.17 -19.77
C LEU A 60 5.20 -1.23 -20.88
N GLU A 61 4.81 -0.88 -22.12
CA GLU A 61 4.96 -1.78 -23.28
C GLU A 61 6.43 -2.11 -23.54
N ALA A 62 7.31 -1.11 -23.47
CA ALA A 62 8.76 -1.32 -23.57
C ALA A 62 9.28 -2.22 -22.44
N TYR A 63 8.86 -1.97 -21.19
CA TYR A 63 9.20 -2.81 -20.05
C TYR A 63 8.72 -4.26 -20.23
N LYS A 64 7.51 -4.47 -20.76
CA LYS A 64 6.99 -5.81 -21.07
C LYS A 64 7.83 -6.50 -22.13
N LYS A 65 8.22 -5.78 -23.19
CA LYS A 65 9.09 -6.32 -24.25
C LYS A 65 10.45 -6.75 -23.69
N GLU A 66 11.01 -5.99 -22.75
CA GLU A 66 12.30 -6.28 -22.12
C GLU A 66 12.24 -7.41 -21.08
N LYS A 67 11.23 -7.39 -20.20
CA LYS A 67 11.14 -8.31 -19.04
C LYS A 67 10.19 -9.49 -19.25
N GLY A 68 9.43 -9.52 -20.35
CA GLY A 68 8.41 -10.53 -20.64
C GLY A 68 7.12 -10.38 -19.83
N HIS A 69 7.00 -9.38 -18.96
CA HIS A 69 5.85 -9.20 -18.08
C HIS A 69 5.61 -7.73 -17.68
N CYS A 70 4.41 -7.42 -17.19
CA CYS A 70 4.05 -6.08 -16.68
C CYS A 70 4.17 -5.94 -15.14
N LYS A 71 4.98 -6.78 -14.49
CA LYS A 71 5.24 -6.73 -13.04
C LYS A 71 6.31 -5.67 -12.75
N VAL A 72 5.95 -4.39 -12.85
CA VAL A 72 6.87 -3.25 -12.57
C VAL A 72 7.06 -3.08 -11.05
N PRO A 73 8.29 -3.15 -10.51
CA PRO A 73 8.56 -2.85 -9.11
C PRO A 73 8.26 -1.39 -8.76
N VAL A 74 7.78 -1.12 -7.54
CA VAL A 74 7.54 0.26 -7.06
C VAL A 74 8.83 1.09 -7.14
N LYS A 75 9.94 0.53 -6.67
CA LYS A 75 11.27 1.15 -6.70
C LYS A 75 12.05 0.71 -7.94
N TYR A 76 11.44 0.78 -9.12
CA TYR A 76 12.14 0.45 -10.37
C TYR A 76 13.22 1.50 -10.66
N MET A 77 14.48 1.16 -10.40
CA MET A 77 15.60 2.11 -10.52
C MET A 77 15.85 2.65 -11.94
N PRO A 78 15.76 1.84 -13.01
CA PRO A 78 15.96 2.34 -14.38
C PRO A 78 14.94 3.40 -14.79
N ASP A 79 13.71 3.32 -14.27
CA ASP A 79 12.69 4.35 -14.46
C ASP A 79 11.79 4.46 -13.23
N ARG A 80 12.20 5.32 -12.29
CA ARG A 80 11.46 5.54 -11.04
C ARG A 80 10.07 6.10 -11.31
N ALA A 81 9.89 6.89 -12.37
CA ALA A 81 8.59 7.46 -12.71
C ALA A 81 7.60 6.37 -13.15
N LEU A 82 8.06 5.39 -13.94
CA LEU A 82 7.24 4.23 -14.31
C LEU A 82 6.85 3.40 -13.08
N GLY A 83 7.79 3.17 -12.15
CA GLY A 83 7.53 2.46 -10.90
C GLY A 83 6.47 3.14 -10.03
N SER A 84 6.59 4.45 -9.82
CA SER A 84 5.61 5.24 -9.07
C SER A 84 4.25 5.32 -9.77
N TRP A 85 4.22 5.46 -11.09
CA TRP A 85 2.97 5.46 -11.86
C TRP A 85 2.25 4.11 -11.78
N ALA A 86 2.99 2.99 -11.89
CA ALA A 86 2.42 1.66 -11.73
C ALA A 86 1.85 1.46 -10.31
N GLU A 87 2.50 2.01 -9.28
CA GLU A 87 1.96 1.99 -7.91
C GLU A 87 0.64 2.75 -7.80
N VAL A 88 0.55 3.96 -8.34
CA VAL A 88 -0.68 4.78 -8.35
C VAL A 88 -1.83 4.01 -8.99
N ILE A 89 -1.60 3.37 -10.14
CA ILE A 89 -2.61 2.55 -10.81
C ILE A 89 -3.10 1.42 -9.91
N ARG A 90 -2.21 0.71 -9.23
CA ARG A 90 -2.60 -0.40 -8.34
C ARG A 90 -3.39 0.10 -7.13
N LEU A 91 -3.02 1.26 -6.57
CA LEU A 91 -3.76 1.88 -5.46
C LEU A 91 -5.17 2.28 -5.88
N GLU A 92 -5.32 2.92 -7.04
CA GLU A 92 -6.62 3.28 -7.61
C GLU A 92 -7.48 2.05 -7.91
N HIS A 93 -6.90 0.99 -8.48
CA HIS A 93 -7.63 -0.26 -8.74
C HIS A 93 -8.07 -0.94 -7.42
N ASN A 94 -7.23 -0.91 -6.40
CA ASN A 94 -7.57 -1.44 -5.08
C ASN A 94 -8.70 -0.64 -4.39
N ARG A 95 -8.77 0.68 -4.62
CA ARG A 95 -9.92 1.51 -4.20
C ARG A 95 -11.20 1.06 -4.90
N MET A 96 -11.16 0.89 -6.23
CA MET A 96 -12.30 0.38 -7.01
C MET A 96 -12.80 -0.98 -6.54
N ASN A 97 -11.88 -1.91 -6.20
CA ASN A 97 -12.24 -3.23 -5.65
C ASN A 97 -12.94 -3.15 -4.28
N ARG A 98 -12.79 -2.05 -3.54
CA ARG A 98 -13.52 -1.79 -2.28
C ARG A 98 -14.85 -1.05 -2.50
N GLY A 99 -15.24 -0.82 -3.75
CA GLY A 99 -16.45 -0.07 -4.11
C GLY A 99 -16.27 1.45 -4.13
N GLU A 100 -15.05 1.96 -3.94
CA GLU A 100 -14.76 3.40 -4.02
C GLU A 100 -14.62 3.82 -5.50
N PRO A 101 -15.19 4.95 -5.94
CA PRO A 101 -15.00 5.43 -7.30
C PRO A 101 -13.55 5.88 -7.53
N SER A 102 -12.99 5.61 -8.71
CA SER A 102 -11.72 6.19 -9.14
C SER A 102 -11.97 7.21 -10.25
N ASN A 103 -11.58 8.46 -9.99
CA ASN A 103 -11.59 9.47 -11.04
C ASN A 103 -10.45 9.25 -12.04
N TYR A 104 -9.32 8.66 -11.60
CA TYR A 104 -8.13 8.48 -12.43
C TYR A 104 -8.21 7.21 -13.31
N LEU A 105 -8.70 6.07 -12.81
CA LEU A 105 -8.87 4.84 -13.59
C LEU A 105 -10.21 4.80 -14.32
N THR A 106 -10.27 5.53 -15.41
CA THR A 106 -11.43 5.52 -16.32
C THR A 106 -11.53 4.17 -17.06
N ALA A 107 -12.71 3.86 -17.60
CA ALA A 107 -12.93 2.64 -18.38
C ALA A 107 -11.96 2.49 -19.58
N ASP A 108 -11.62 3.61 -20.25
CA ASP A 108 -10.62 3.62 -21.33
C ASP A 108 -9.23 3.24 -20.84
N ARG A 109 -8.80 3.79 -19.69
CA ARG A 109 -7.49 3.49 -19.10
C ARG A 109 -7.40 2.04 -18.65
N LEU A 110 -8.45 1.52 -18.02
CA LEU A 110 -8.54 0.11 -17.65
C LEU A 110 -8.44 -0.80 -18.88
N ARG A 111 -9.15 -0.48 -19.96
CA ARG A 111 -9.06 -1.22 -21.23
C ARG A 111 -7.65 -1.19 -21.82
N LYS A 112 -7.00 -0.02 -21.86
CA LYS A 112 -5.61 0.12 -22.34
C LYS A 112 -4.64 -0.71 -21.50
N LEU A 113 -4.75 -0.62 -20.17
CA LEU A 113 -3.93 -1.41 -19.24
C LEU A 113 -4.17 -2.92 -19.39
N ALA A 114 -5.42 -3.34 -19.54
CA ALA A 114 -5.78 -4.74 -19.77
C ALA A 114 -5.21 -5.25 -21.11
N THR A 115 -5.25 -4.44 -22.17
CA THR A 115 -4.70 -4.77 -23.49
C THR A 115 -3.20 -5.04 -23.41
N VAL A 116 -2.46 -4.22 -22.66
CA VAL A 116 -1.01 -4.43 -22.43
C VAL A 116 -0.76 -5.59 -21.45
N GLY A 117 -1.77 -6.05 -20.72
CA GLY A 117 -1.65 -7.10 -19.70
C GLY A 117 -1.02 -6.57 -18.41
N PHE A 118 -1.35 -5.34 -18.01
CA PHE A 118 -0.87 -4.75 -16.77
C PHE A 118 -1.26 -5.60 -15.55
N ASN A 119 -0.32 -5.79 -14.62
CA ASN A 119 -0.59 -6.50 -13.39
C ASN A 119 -1.02 -5.54 -12.29
N PHE A 120 -2.31 -5.55 -11.96
CA PHE A 120 -2.91 -4.74 -10.90
C PHE A 120 -2.56 -5.22 -9.48
N SER A 121 -2.00 -6.41 -9.32
CA SER A 121 -1.49 -6.87 -8.03
C SER A 121 -0.25 -6.06 -7.65
N SER A 122 -0.31 -5.39 -6.49
CA SER A 122 0.84 -4.71 -5.85
C SER A 122 1.90 -5.68 -5.37
N GLN A 123 1.54 -6.95 -5.25
CA GLN A 123 2.45 -8.01 -4.87
C GLN A 123 3.03 -8.63 -6.13
N VAL A 124 4.28 -8.28 -6.43
CA VAL A 124 5.17 -9.30 -6.99
C VAL A 124 5.23 -10.38 -5.93
N MET A 125 4.37 -11.39 -6.05
CA MET A 125 4.39 -12.55 -5.20
C MET A 125 5.71 -13.26 -5.48
N ILE A 126 6.72 -12.95 -4.65
CA ILE A 126 7.95 -13.71 -4.61
C ILE A 126 7.54 -15.06 -3.99
N PRO A 127 7.76 -16.19 -4.69
CA PRO A 127 7.46 -17.51 -4.15
C PRO A 127 8.11 -17.68 -2.77
N TRP A 128 7.44 -18.43 -1.90
CA TRP A 128 7.89 -18.61 -0.52
C TRP A 128 9.31 -19.20 -0.48
N GLU A 129 9.58 -20.12 -1.39
CA GLU A 129 10.82 -20.87 -1.56
C GLU A 129 11.99 -19.93 -1.86
N VAL A 130 11.78 -18.89 -2.69
CA VAL A 130 12.81 -17.89 -2.98
C VAL A 130 13.16 -17.07 -1.75
N LYS A 131 12.18 -16.73 -0.90
CA LYS A 131 12.44 -16.03 0.36
C LYS A 131 13.08 -16.94 1.40
N PHE A 132 12.70 -18.21 1.41
CA PHE A 132 13.28 -19.23 2.27
C PHE A 132 14.77 -19.43 1.98
N GLU A 133 15.16 -19.62 0.71
CA GLU A 133 16.58 -19.77 0.36
C GLU A 133 17.41 -18.54 0.74
N LYS A 134 16.86 -17.33 0.58
CA LYS A 134 17.51 -16.10 1.04
C LYS A 134 17.67 -16.06 2.56
N LEU A 135 16.67 -16.51 3.31
CA LEU A 135 16.78 -16.63 4.77
C LEU A 135 17.84 -17.66 5.16
N ARG A 136 17.86 -18.82 4.51
CA ARG A 136 18.84 -19.89 4.74
C ARG A 136 20.26 -19.37 4.50
N ALA A 137 20.50 -18.70 3.38
CA ALA A 137 21.79 -18.09 3.07
C ALA A 137 22.20 -17.03 4.11
N TYR A 138 21.27 -16.15 4.49
CA TYR A 138 21.53 -15.15 5.53
C TYR A 138 21.92 -15.79 6.87
N ARG A 139 21.21 -16.83 7.29
CA ARG A 139 21.52 -17.56 8.53
C ARG A 139 22.86 -18.29 8.45
N ALA A 140 23.19 -18.91 7.32
CA ALA A 140 24.49 -19.53 7.12
C ALA A 140 25.63 -18.50 7.25
N GLN A 141 25.41 -17.26 6.78
CA GLN A 141 26.40 -16.19 6.87
C GLN A 141 26.48 -15.52 8.25
N HIS A 142 25.36 -15.37 8.96
CA HIS A 142 25.28 -14.53 10.16
C HIS A 142 24.99 -15.30 11.46
N GLY A 143 24.66 -16.59 11.39
CA GLY A 143 24.30 -17.43 12.54
C GLY A 143 22.98 -17.04 13.23
N ARG A 144 22.21 -16.09 12.67
CA ARG A 144 20.98 -15.55 13.28
C ARG A 144 19.96 -15.11 12.24
N ASP A 145 18.71 -14.97 12.67
CA ASP A 145 17.64 -14.42 11.84
C ASP A 145 17.92 -12.94 11.48
N PRO A 146 17.52 -12.50 10.27
CA PRO A 146 17.54 -11.08 9.91
C PRO A 146 16.73 -10.23 10.90
N PRO A 147 17.19 -9.02 11.25
CA PRO A 147 16.39 -8.10 12.05
C PRO A 147 15.12 -7.68 11.30
N THR A 148 14.10 -7.22 12.02
CA THR A 148 12.85 -6.72 11.41
C THR A 148 13.06 -5.51 10.49
N SER A 149 14.14 -4.76 10.70
CA SER A 149 14.58 -3.66 9.84
C SER A 149 15.26 -4.11 8.55
N HIS A 150 15.58 -5.40 8.39
CA HIS A 150 16.24 -5.90 7.19
C HIS A 150 15.35 -5.63 5.96
N PRO A 151 15.87 -4.93 4.93
CA PRO A 151 15.06 -4.37 3.85
C PRO A 151 14.30 -5.43 3.05
N GLU A 152 14.91 -6.59 2.85
CA GLU A 152 14.31 -7.66 2.06
C GLU A 152 13.54 -8.74 2.86
N LEU A 153 14.07 -9.17 4.01
CA LEU A 153 13.60 -10.33 4.76
C LEU A 153 12.85 -9.97 6.05
N GLY A 154 13.01 -8.76 6.60
CA GLY A 154 12.49 -8.42 7.92
C GLY A 154 10.96 -8.52 8.02
N SER A 155 10.24 -8.02 7.02
CA SER A 155 8.78 -8.13 6.95
C SER A 155 8.29 -9.56 6.75
N TRP A 156 9.03 -10.35 5.96
CA TRP A 156 8.71 -11.75 5.67
C TRP A 156 8.92 -12.65 6.89
N VAL A 157 10.06 -12.49 7.60
CA VAL A 157 10.36 -13.16 8.87
C VAL A 157 9.29 -12.84 9.92
N ARG A 158 8.90 -11.56 10.05
CA ARG A 158 7.81 -11.14 10.94
C ARG A 158 6.50 -11.85 10.61
N LYS A 159 6.19 -12.01 9.31
CA LYS A 159 4.98 -12.71 8.87
C LYS A 159 5.00 -14.19 9.25
N GLN A 160 6.14 -14.88 9.16
CA GLN A 160 6.26 -16.29 9.58
C GLN A 160 5.97 -16.45 11.07
N ARG A 161 6.60 -15.61 11.91
CA ARG A 161 6.35 -15.59 13.36
C ARG A 161 4.89 -15.29 13.71
N TYR A 162 4.27 -14.34 13.00
CA TYR A 162 2.86 -14.00 13.18
C TYR A 162 1.92 -15.16 12.84
N CYS A 163 2.16 -15.86 11.72
CA CYS A 163 1.37 -17.02 11.32
C CYS A 163 1.54 -18.18 12.30
N TYR A 164 2.77 -18.48 12.73
CA TYR A 164 3.03 -19.48 13.78
C TYR A 164 2.28 -19.16 15.07
N ASN A 165 2.37 -17.91 15.55
CA ASN A 165 1.67 -17.50 16.77
C ASN A 165 0.14 -17.62 16.67
N GLN A 166 -0.45 -17.27 15.53
CA GLN A 166 -1.88 -17.47 15.33
C GLN A 166 -2.27 -18.96 15.30
N LYS A 167 -1.38 -19.84 14.78
CA LYS A 167 -1.58 -21.30 14.82
C LYS A 167 -1.59 -21.78 16.27
N SER A 168 -0.59 -21.37 17.06
CA SER A 168 -0.51 -21.70 18.49
C SER A 168 -1.70 -21.17 19.29
N ASP A 169 -2.25 -20.01 18.91
CA ASP A 169 -3.41 -19.40 19.55
C ASP A 169 -4.77 -19.97 19.10
N GLY A 170 -4.78 -20.85 18.09
CA GLY A 170 -6.02 -21.31 17.46
C GLY A 170 -6.77 -20.23 16.66
N THR A 171 -6.16 -19.05 16.43
CA THR A 171 -6.79 -17.93 15.70
C THR A 171 -6.38 -17.87 14.23
N LEU A 172 -5.61 -18.83 13.74
CA LEU A 172 -5.17 -18.85 12.35
C LEU A 172 -6.36 -19.05 11.41
N ARG A 173 -6.50 -18.18 10.40
CA ARG A 173 -7.60 -18.28 9.43
C ARG A 173 -7.46 -19.53 8.56
N ALA A 174 -8.59 -20.21 8.31
CA ALA A 174 -8.68 -21.40 7.47
C ALA A 174 -8.02 -21.24 6.09
N ALA A 175 -8.12 -20.06 5.45
CA ALA A 175 -7.47 -19.79 4.16
C ALA A 175 -5.93 -19.85 4.19
N SER A 176 -5.29 -19.69 5.35
CA SER A 176 -3.83 -19.91 5.51
C SER A 176 -3.50 -21.40 5.69
N ILE A 177 -4.39 -22.16 6.33
CA ILE A 177 -4.27 -23.61 6.58
C ILE A 177 -4.57 -24.41 5.29
N LEU A 178 -5.62 -24.04 4.56
CA LEU A 178 -6.09 -24.67 3.31
C LEU A 178 -5.13 -24.50 2.12
N SER A 179 -4.03 -23.72 2.28
CA SER A 179 -2.98 -23.66 1.26
C SER A 179 -2.09 -24.90 1.21
N GLY A 180 -2.35 -25.93 2.04
CA GLY A 180 -1.74 -27.27 1.98
C GLY A 180 -0.23 -27.32 2.24
N THR A 181 0.40 -26.17 2.48
CA THR A 181 1.86 -25.97 2.46
C THR A 181 2.38 -25.44 3.78
N TRP A 182 1.53 -25.19 4.78
CA TRP A 182 1.97 -24.54 6.01
C TRP A 182 2.82 -25.47 6.88
N ASP A 183 2.43 -26.73 7.04
CA ASP A 183 3.18 -27.68 7.87
C ASP A 183 4.56 -27.99 7.26
N GLU A 184 4.64 -28.12 5.92
CA GLU A 184 5.91 -28.26 5.20
C GLU A 184 6.83 -27.03 5.36
N ARG A 185 6.25 -25.83 5.34
CA ARG A 185 7.02 -24.57 5.52
C ARG A 185 7.52 -24.42 6.95
N GLU A 186 6.73 -24.85 7.93
CA GLU A 186 7.11 -24.86 9.33
C GLU A 186 8.29 -25.81 9.57
N GLU A 187 8.22 -27.03 9.02
CA GLU A 187 9.31 -28.01 9.06
C GLU A 187 10.61 -27.45 8.45
N LYS A 188 10.52 -26.86 7.24
CA LYS A 188 11.66 -26.22 6.58
C LYS A 188 12.29 -25.09 7.42
N LEU A 189 11.48 -24.31 8.12
CA LEU A 189 11.96 -23.26 9.01
C LEU A 189 12.63 -23.86 10.26
N HIS A 190 12.08 -24.93 10.83
CA HIS A 190 12.72 -25.66 11.92
C HIS A 190 14.08 -26.25 11.52
N ASP A 191 14.18 -26.82 10.33
CA ASP A 191 15.42 -27.43 9.80
C ASP A 191 16.60 -26.45 9.77
N ILE A 192 16.35 -25.18 9.41
CA ILE A 192 17.39 -24.14 9.42
C ILE A 192 17.59 -23.50 10.80
N GLY A 193 16.93 -24.01 11.85
CA GLY A 193 16.97 -23.51 13.22
C GLY A 193 16.23 -22.20 13.44
N PHE A 194 15.25 -21.86 12.60
CA PHE A 194 14.49 -20.59 12.68
C PHE A 194 13.84 -20.41 14.05
N VAL A 195 14.00 -19.22 14.65
CA VAL A 195 13.43 -18.93 15.97
C VAL A 195 12.07 -18.25 15.79
N PHE A 196 11.00 -19.03 16.00
CA PHE A 196 9.64 -18.52 15.95
C PHE A 196 9.28 -17.63 17.15
N GLN A 197 9.79 -17.97 18.33
CA GLN A 197 9.53 -17.27 19.59
C GLN A 197 10.85 -17.05 20.35
N ALA A 198 11.14 -15.78 20.69
CA ALA A 198 12.34 -15.39 21.43
C ALA A 198 12.08 -15.13 22.93
N GLY A 199 10.90 -15.52 23.44
CA GLY A 199 10.50 -15.30 24.83
C GLY A 199 9.09 -15.80 25.15
N PRO A 200 8.73 -15.86 26.45
CA PRO A 200 7.44 -16.37 26.91
C PRO A 200 6.27 -15.51 26.40
N ARG A 201 5.18 -16.17 26.03
CA ARG A 201 3.99 -15.51 25.52
C ARG A 201 2.98 -15.27 26.63
N LEU A 202 2.49 -14.04 26.73
CA LEU A 202 1.36 -13.73 27.60
C LEU A 202 0.10 -14.47 27.14
N SER A 203 -0.66 -15.03 28.09
CA SER A 203 -1.96 -15.62 27.85
C SER A 203 -2.97 -14.57 27.36
N ALA A 204 -4.10 -15.00 26.81
CA ALA A 204 -5.15 -14.08 26.37
C ALA A 204 -5.68 -13.25 27.54
N GLU A 205 -5.81 -13.88 28.71
CA GLU A 205 -6.21 -13.28 29.98
C GLU A 205 -5.16 -12.26 30.44
N ALA A 206 -3.87 -12.63 30.46
CA ALA A 206 -2.80 -11.71 30.83
C ALA A 206 -2.72 -10.50 29.89
N LYS A 207 -2.95 -10.70 28.58
CA LYS A 207 -3.05 -9.60 27.61
C LYS A 207 -4.28 -8.72 27.84
N ALA A 208 -5.42 -9.32 28.20
CA ALA A 208 -6.64 -8.59 28.51
C ALA A 208 -6.47 -7.77 29.80
N THR A 209 -5.90 -8.34 30.86
CA THR A 209 -5.59 -7.65 32.12
C THR A 209 -4.59 -6.52 31.91
N MET A 210 -3.52 -6.75 31.13
CA MET A 210 -2.55 -5.70 30.77
C MET A 210 -3.23 -4.57 29.98
N ARG A 211 -4.09 -4.88 29.00
CA ARG A 211 -4.84 -3.87 28.23
C ARG A 211 -5.84 -3.10 29.11
N ALA A 212 -6.50 -3.80 30.03
CA ALA A 212 -7.45 -3.22 30.97
C ALA A 212 -6.75 -2.25 31.93
N GLY A 213 -5.59 -2.63 32.49
CA GLY A 213 -4.79 -1.77 33.36
C GLY A 213 -4.18 -0.53 32.69
N ILE A 214 -4.07 -0.52 31.36
CA ILE A 214 -3.59 0.63 30.57
C ILE A 214 -4.72 1.62 30.23
N LYS A 215 -5.98 1.18 30.30
CA LYS A 215 -7.13 2.00 29.90
C LYS A 215 -7.58 2.90 31.05
N LYS A 216 -6.92 4.06 31.18
CA LYS A 216 -7.40 5.16 32.03
C LYS A 216 -8.81 5.60 31.58
N SER A 217 -9.71 5.78 32.55
CA SER A 217 -11.04 6.35 32.33
C SER A 217 -10.94 7.84 31.93
N TRP A 218 -12.06 8.44 31.54
CA TRP A 218 -12.09 9.88 31.27
C TRP A 218 -11.74 10.68 32.52
N ASP A 219 -12.26 10.28 33.69
CA ASP A 219 -11.96 10.95 34.96
C ASP A 219 -10.48 10.83 35.36
N ASP A 220 -9.87 9.66 35.15
CA ASP A 220 -8.42 9.48 35.41
C ASP A 220 -7.57 10.40 34.50
N ARG A 221 -8.02 10.59 33.25
CA ARG A 221 -7.34 11.48 32.30
C ARG A 221 -7.57 12.95 32.62
N LEU A 222 -8.75 13.31 33.13
CA LEU A 222 -9.01 14.64 33.65
C LEU A 222 -8.13 14.94 34.87
N ALA A 223 -7.98 13.97 35.78
CA ALA A 223 -7.09 14.11 36.93
C ALA A 223 -5.63 14.35 36.50
N ASP A 224 -5.12 13.57 35.54
CA ASP A 224 -3.79 13.80 34.94
C ASP A 224 -3.68 15.21 34.34
N PHE A 225 -4.72 15.71 33.67
CA PHE A 225 -4.75 17.05 33.08
C PHE A 225 -4.72 18.16 34.12
N VAL A 226 -5.46 18.00 35.23
CA VAL A 226 -5.45 18.96 36.34
C VAL A 226 -4.05 19.06 36.95
N VAL A 227 -3.42 17.93 37.25
CA VAL A 227 -2.04 17.88 37.78
C VAL A 227 -1.07 18.56 36.81
N TRP A 228 -1.23 18.32 35.51
CA TRP A 228 -0.38 18.94 34.51
C TRP A 228 -0.57 20.48 34.46
N LYS A 229 -1.82 20.97 34.56
CA LYS A 229 -2.15 22.41 34.59
C LYS A 229 -1.59 23.08 35.83
N GLU A 230 -1.67 22.44 36.99
CA GLU A 230 -1.06 22.92 38.24
C GLU A 230 0.46 23.03 38.13
N ARG A 231 1.10 22.03 37.50
CA ARG A 231 2.54 21.99 37.34
C ARG A 231 3.09 23.03 36.34
N HIS A 232 2.37 23.31 35.26
CA HIS A 232 2.87 24.16 34.16
C HIS A 232 2.21 25.55 34.11
N GLY A 233 1.14 25.78 34.88
CA GLY A 233 0.45 27.07 34.97
C GLY A 233 -0.37 27.46 33.74
N HIS A 234 -0.46 26.61 32.72
CA HIS A 234 -1.26 26.82 31.51
C HIS A 234 -1.99 25.53 31.09
N PRO A 235 -2.99 25.57 30.17
CA PRO A 235 -3.75 24.39 29.71
C PRO A 235 -3.15 23.63 28.50
N TYR A 236 -2.12 24.18 27.85
CA TYR A 236 -1.51 23.62 26.62
C TYR A 236 -0.60 22.39 26.81
N VAL A 237 -1.15 21.18 26.70
CA VAL A 237 -0.36 19.92 26.73
C VAL A 237 0.25 19.63 25.35
N PRO A 238 1.58 19.47 25.22
CA PRO A 238 2.21 19.12 23.94
C PRO A 238 1.77 17.75 23.42
N THR A 239 1.39 17.67 22.14
CA THR A 239 0.99 16.41 21.47
C THR A 239 2.18 15.61 20.93
N VAL A 240 3.37 16.22 20.91
CA VAL A 240 4.58 15.69 20.24
C VAL A 240 5.77 15.54 21.20
N SER A 241 5.51 15.35 22.49
CA SER A 241 6.56 15.04 23.47
C SER A 241 6.89 13.54 23.52
N ASP A 242 8.14 13.22 23.86
CA ASP A 242 8.55 11.90 24.33
C ASP A 242 8.54 11.89 25.87
N GLY A 243 8.13 10.77 26.47
CA GLY A 243 7.97 10.63 27.91
C GLY A 243 6.54 10.30 28.36
N GLU A 244 6.30 10.40 29.67
CA GLU A 244 5.08 9.94 30.34
C GLU A 244 3.82 10.74 29.92
N ASP A 245 3.99 12.02 29.56
CA ASP A 245 2.87 12.94 29.23
C ASP A 245 2.34 12.80 27.79
N LYS A 246 2.98 11.97 26.95
CA LYS A 246 2.61 11.78 25.53
C LYS A 246 1.17 11.29 25.35
N LEU A 247 0.70 10.45 26.27
CA LEU A 247 -0.66 9.93 26.25
C LEU A 247 -1.68 10.98 26.69
N LEU A 248 -1.30 11.89 27.60
CA LEU A 248 -2.14 13.01 28.03
C LEU A 248 -2.33 14.01 26.90
N GLY A 249 -1.25 14.41 26.20
CA GLY A 249 -1.35 15.33 25.07
C GLY A 249 -2.24 14.82 23.93
N ARG A 250 -2.15 13.52 23.61
CA ARG A 250 -3.03 12.89 22.62
C ARG A 250 -4.49 12.83 23.07
N TRP A 251 -4.73 12.61 24.36
CA TRP A 251 -6.08 12.58 24.92
C TRP A 251 -6.71 13.98 24.90
N VAL A 252 -5.98 15.02 25.32
CA VAL A 252 -6.43 16.43 25.27
C VAL A 252 -6.75 16.86 23.84
N ALA A 253 -5.91 16.50 22.87
CA ALA A 253 -6.16 16.81 21.46
C ALA A 253 -7.36 16.06 20.84
N ALA A 254 -7.86 15.04 21.52
CA ALA A 254 -8.98 14.20 21.08
C ALA A 254 -10.29 14.52 21.81
N GLN A 255 -10.28 15.38 22.85
CA GLN A 255 -11.49 15.94 23.47
C GLN A 255 -11.96 17.15 22.64
#